data_AF-A0A965Q9T0-F1
#
_entry.id   AF-A0A965Q9T0-F1
#
_cell.length_a   1.000
_cell.length_b   1.000
_cell.length_c   1.000
_cell.angle_alpha   90.00
_cell.angle_beta   90.00
_cell.angle_gamma   90.00
#
_symmetry.space_group_name_H-M   'P 1'
#
loop_
_entity.id
_entity.type
_entity.pdbx_description
1 polymer ?
#
loop_
_entity_poly.entity_id
_entity_poly.type
_entity_poly.pdbx_seq_one_letter_code
_entity_poly.pdbx_strand_id
1 'polypeptide(L)'
;MPNVAALKKKAAEFELKKQLDKAVATYQEILAAYDAGQGDSPDVSLYNRVGDLLVRVGNVPEAVAVYERAVDLYENGGFFNNAIALCNKILRTSPGRAVVYYKLGKISAAKGFKGDAKQNFLEYADRMRNAGDEKESFRALKEFAQLCPDQDDFRLMLAEQLRSAGRTAEAVEQLQQLYARYTSLGRDAEAEATAERLRAIDPTATVSSEFSNQATQRHDLVFLDLDTPEVLGLERTSLAEPTPAAPAAEQALSALPMLDVGESLLDGDDSTAPVPPRRSSVMLADS
;
A
#
# COMPACT_ATOMS: atom_id res chain seq x y z
N MET A 1 -26.45 -19.53 17.30
CA MET A 1 -25.70 -19.04 16.13
C MET A 1 -26.70 -18.34 15.22
N PRO A 2 -26.53 -17.04 14.91
CA PRO A 2 -27.31 -16.41 13.85
C PRO A 2 -27.14 -17.22 12.56
N ASN A 3 -28.25 -17.59 11.91
CA ASN A 3 -28.18 -18.33 10.66
C ASN A 3 -27.77 -17.35 9.55
N VAL A 4 -26.46 -17.17 9.37
CA VAL A 4 -25.87 -16.25 8.39
C VAL A 4 -26.44 -16.51 6.98
N ALA A 5 -26.68 -17.76 6.60
CA ALA A 5 -27.27 -18.10 5.31
C ALA A 5 -28.72 -17.58 5.17
N ALA A 6 -29.54 -17.70 6.23
CA ALA A 6 -30.90 -17.15 6.24
C ALA A 6 -30.90 -15.62 6.19
N LEU A 7 -29.98 -14.97 6.92
CA LEU A 7 -29.81 -13.52 6.89
C LEU A 7 -29.37 -13.04 5.50
N LYS A 8 -28.45 -13.75 4.83
CA LYS A 8 -28.00 -13.42 3.47
C LYS A 8 -29.16 -13.46 2.49
N LYS A 9 -29.99 -14.51 2.54
CA LYS A 9 -31.19 -14.63 1.71
C LYS A 9 -32.18 -13.48 1.98
N LYS A 10 -32.45 -13.18 3.25
CA LYS A 10 -33.36 -12.09 3.65
C LYS A 10 -32.86 -10.72 3.18
N ALA A 11 -31.56 -10.45 3.32
CA ALA A 11 -30.96 -9.20 2.87
C ALA A 11 -31.04 -9.06 1.33
N ALA A 12 -30.75 -10.13 0.59
CA ALA A 12 -30.88 -10.16 -0.87
C ALA A 12 -32.33 -9.92 -1.34
N GLU A 13 -33.33 -10.45 -0.62
CA GLU A 13 -34.75 -10.17 -0.90
C GLU A 13 -35.10 -8.69 -0.69
N PHE A 14 -34.55 -8.05 0.36
CA PHE A 14 -34.73 -6.61 0.57
C PHE A 14 -34.07 -5.78 -0.53
N GLU A 15 -32.87 -6.17 -0.99
CA GLU A 15 -32.22 -5.53 -2.13
C GLU A 15 -33.06 -5.62 -3.40
N LEU A 16 -33.60 -6.80 -3.72
CA LEU A 16 -34.44 -7.01 -4.90
C LEU A 16 -35.71 -6.15 -4.85
N LYS A 17 -36.28 -5.97 -3.65
CA LYS A 17 -37.43 -5.10 -3.39
C LYS A 17 -37.07 -3.61 -3.32
N LYS A 18 -35.80 -3.23 -3.58
CA LYS A 18 -35.25 -1.87 -3.44
C LYS A 18 -35.40 -1.28 -2.04
N GLN A 19 -35.58 -2.12 -1.01
CA GLN A 19 -35.65 -1.72 0.40
C GLN A 19 -34.23 -1.63 0.96
N LEU A 20 -33.45 -0.67 0.46
CA LEU A 20 -32.01 -0.59 0.69
C LEU A 20 -31.65 -0.44 2.18
N ASP A 21 -32.39 0.37 2.94
CA ASP A 21 -32.13 0.55 4.38
C ASP A 21 -32.29 -0.76 5.17
N LYS A 22 -33.31 -1.56 4.84
CA LYS A 22 -33.53 -2.87 5.47
C LYS A 22 -32.49 -3.89 5.05
N ALA A 23 -32.06 -3.85 3.78
CA ALA A 23 -30.98 -4.69 3.29
C ALA A 23 -29.68 -4.38 4.04
N VAL A 24 -29.31 -3.11 4.14
CA VAL A 24 -28.13 -2.64 4.88
C VAL A 24 -28.17 -3.11 6.33
N ALA A 25 -29.27 -2.87 7.05
CA ALA A 25 -29.40 -3.32 8.45
C ALA A 25 -29.22 -4.83 8.59
N THR A 26 -29.84 -5.63 7.70
CA THR A 26 -29.71 -7.09 7.74
C THR A 26 -28.29 -7.55 7.42
N TYR A 27 -27.58 -6.88 6.51
CA TYR A 27 -26.19 -7.21 6.24
C TYR A 27 -25.25 -6.78 7.35
N GLN A 28 -25.50 -5.67 8.02
CA GLN A 28 -24.71 -5.23 9.17
C GLN A 28 -24.78 -6.25 10.32
N GLU A 29 -25.94 -6.90 10.52
CA GLU A 29 -26.05 -8.04 11.45
C GLU A 29 -25.11 -9.19 11.06
N ILE A 30 -24.95 -9.47 9.77
CA ILE A 30 -24.03 -10.50 9.27
C ILE A 30 -22.58 -10.08 9.48
N LEU A 31 -22.23 -8.83 9.12
CA LEU A 31 -20.86 -8.32 9.30
C LEU A 31 -20.47 -8.32 10.77
N ALA A 32 -21.37 -7.92 11.68
CA ALA A 32 -21.13 -7.97 13.12
C ALA A 32 -20.91 -9.40 13.63
N ALA A 33 -21.64 -10.39 13.09
CA ALA A 33 -21.39 -11.79 13.41
C ALA A 33 -20.00 -12.25 12.93
N TYR A 34 -19.60 -11.87 11.70
CA TYR A 34 -18.27 -12.16 11.17
C TYR A 34 -17.15 -11.50 11.98
N ASP A 35 -17.29 -10.23 12.35
CA ASP A 35 -16.32 -9.52 13.17
C ASP A 35 -16.23 -10.09 14.60
N ALA A 36 -17.31 -10.68 15.12
CA ALA A 36 -17.33 -11.40 16.38
C ALA A 36 -16.77 -12.83 16.29
N GLY A 37 -16.26 -13.25 15.12
CA GLY A 37 -15.78 -14.62 14.89
C GLY A 37 -16.89 -15.67 14.88
N GLN A 38 -18.15 -15.26 14.69
CA GLN A 38 -19.31 -16.14 14.63
C GLN A 38 -19.65 -16.47 13.18
N GLY A 39 -19.36 -17.71 12.77
CA GLY A 39 -19.67 -18.23 11.45
C GLY A 39 -18.45 -18.81 10.72
N ASP A 40 -18.66 -19.26 9.49
CA ASP A 40 -17.57 -19.67 8.60
C ASP A 40 -16.69 -18.47 8.19
N SER A 41 -15.60 -18.74 7.48
CA SER A 41 -14.66 -17.73 6.95
C SER A 41 -15.40 -16.48 6.41
N PRO A 42 -15.04 -15.26 6.88
CA PRO A 42 -15.71 -14.03 6.48
C PRO A 42 -15.67 -13.83 4.97
N ASP A 43 -16.86 -13.66 4.39
CA ASP A 43 -17.00 -13.30 2.99
C ASP A 43 -16.66 -11.81 2.81
N VAL A 44 -15.38 -11.51 2.54
CA VAL A 44 -14.88 -10.13 2.42
C VAL A 44 -15.60 -9.36 1.31
N SER A 45 -16.11 -10.06 0.28
CA SER A 45 -16.87 -9.43 -0.81
C SER A 45 -18.19 -8.81 -0.33
N LEU A 46 -18.75 -9.32 0.77
CA LEU A 46 -19.95 -8.79 1.39
C LEU A 46 -19.73 -7.38 1.95
N TYR A 47 -18.56 -7.11 2.54
CA TYR A 47 -18.24 -5.77 3.03
C TYR A 47 -18.24 -4.75 1.89
N ASN A 48 -17.64 -5.09 0.73
CA ASN A 48 -17.70 -4.24 -0.46
C ASN A 48 -19.16 -4.00 -0.90
N ARG A 49 -20.00 -5.05 -0.91
CA ARG A 49 -21.42 -4.90 -1.25
C ARG A 49 -22.15 -3.97 -0.29
N VAL A 50 -21.92 -4.11 1.03
CA VAL A 50 -22.54 -3.28 2.06
C VAL A 50 -22.10 -1.83 1.96
N GLY A 51 -20.81 -1.58 1.75
CA GLY A 51 -20.30 -0.24 1.50
C GLY A 51 -20.99 0.42 0.30
N ASP A 52 -21.23 -0.33 -0.78
CA ASP A 52 -21.90 0.21 -1.99
C ASP A 52 -23.34 0.58 -1.73
N LEU A 53 -24.04 -0.25 -0.95
CA LEU A 53 -25.39 0.04 -0.52
C LEU A 53 -25.42 1.27 0.40
N LEU A 54 -24.48 1.39 1.33
CA LEU A 54 -24.34 2.53 2.24
C LEU A 54 -24.10 3.85 1.48
N VAL A 55 -23.22 3.85 0.47
CA VAL A 55 -23.05 5.03 -0.41
C VAL A 55 -24.36 5.37 -1.13
N ARG A 56 -25.09 4.37 -1.63
CA ARG A 56 -26.36 4.58 -2.35
C ARG A 56 -27.47 5.14 -1.48
N VAL A 57 -27.50 4.80 -0.19
CA VAL A 57 -28.45 5.40 0.77
C VAL A 57 -27.95 6.72 1.38
N GLY A 58 -26.77 7.20 0.96
CA GLY A 58 -26.20 8.48 1.39
C GLY A 58 -25.40 8.41 2.69
N ASN A 59 -25.25 7.24 3.29
CA ASN A 59 -24.45 7.05 4.51
C ASN A 59 -22.98 6.81 4.19
N VAL A 60 -22.33 7.85 3.69
CA VAL A 60 -20.90 7.83 3.31
C VAL A 60 -19.97 7.51 4.49
N PRO A 61 -20.13 8.08 5.70
CA PRO A 61 -19.22 7.80 6.81
C PRO A 61 -19.15 6.32 7.17
N GLU A 62 -20.31 5.65 7.22
CA GLU A 62 -20.37 4.22 7.52
C GLU A 62 -19.86 3.37 6.35
N ALA A 63 -20.14 3.78 5.10
CA ALA A 63 -19.56 3.10 3.93
C ALA A 63 -18.04 3.07 3.99
N VAL A 64 -17.41 4.21 4.35
CA VAL A 64 -15.96 4.30 4.49
C VAL A 64 -15.45 3.34 5.56
N ALA A 65 -16.08 3.27 6.73
CA ALA A 65 -15.68 2.36 7.80
C ALA A 65 -15.77 0.88 7.35
N VAL A 66 -16.83 0.51 6.64
CA VAL A 66 -17.01 -0.84 6.11
C VAL A 66 -15.96 -1.17 5.04
N TYR A 67 -15.65 -0.23 4.15
CA TYR A 67 -14.58 -0.42 3.17
C TYR A 67 -13.20 -0.53 3.82
N GLU A 68 -12.89 0.29 4.83
CA GLU A 68 -11.62 0.22 5.57
C GLU A 68 -11.44 -1.16 6.21
N ARG A 69 -12.52 -1.71 6.79
CA ARG A 69 -12.52 -3.07 7.33
C ARG A 69 -12.24 -4.12 6.26
N ALA A 70 -12.84 -3.98 5.08
CA ALA A 70 -12.60 -4.88 3.96
C ALA A 70 -11.18 -4.77 3.40
N VAL A 71 -10.59 -3.56 3.39
CA VAL A 71 -9.18 -3.36 3.04
C VAL A 71 -8.28 -4.15 3.98
N ASP A 72 -8.50 -4.09 5.29
CA ASP A 72 -7.72 -4.85 6.28
C ASP A 72 -7.81 -6.36 6.04
N LEU A 73 -9.02 -6.87 5.79
CA LEU A 73 -9.24 -8.29 5.53
C LEU A 73 -8.57 -8.75 4.23
N TYR A 74 -8.62 -7.95 3.16
CA TYR A 74 -7.93 -8.25 1.92
C TYR A 74 -6.40 -8.14 2.06
N GLU A 75 -5.89 -7.16 2.78
CA GLU A 75 -4.46 -7.00 3.07
C GLU A 75 -3.93 -8.22 3.85
N ASN A 76 -4.61 -8.61 4.92
CA ASN A 76 -4.26 -9.78 5.73
C ASN A 76 -4.35 -11.10 4.95
N GLY A 77 -5.26 -11.18 3.97
CA GLY A 77 -5.38 -12.32 3.06
C GLY A 77 -4.40 -12.31 1.88
N GLY A 78 -3.55 -11.29 1.75
CA GLY A 78 -2.63 -11.14 0.60
C GLY A 78 -3.30 -10.72 -0.71
N PHE A 79 -4.58 -10.37 -0.68
CA PHE A 79 -5.38 -9.96 -1.85
C PHE A 79 -5.20 -8.46 -2.16
N PHE A 80 -3.94 -8.05 -2.38
CA PHE A 80 -3.57 -6.64 -2.49
C PHE A 80 -4.29 -5.86 -3.60
N ASN A 81 -4.61 -6.49 -4.73
CA ASN A 81 -5.36 -5.81 -5.81
C ASN A 81 -6.78 -5.40 -5.37
N ASN A 82 -7.43 -6.25 -4.58
CA ASN A 82 -8.77 -5.96 -4.04
C ASN A 82 -8.70 -4.85 -2.99
N ALA A 83 -7.69 -4.89 -2.13
CA ALA A 83 -7.42 -3.84 -1.15
C ALA A 83 -7.19 -2.48 -1.82
N ILE A 84 -6.33 -2.41 -2.86
CA ILE A 84 -6.08 -1.18 -3.63
C ILE A 84 -7.38 -0.65 -4.27
N ALA A 85 -8.20 -1.53 -4.85
CA ALA A 85 -9.46 -1.13 -5.48
C ALA A 85 -10.43 -0.48 -4.47
N LEU A 86 -10.50 -1.03 -3.25
CA LEU A 86 -11.29 -0.45 -2.17
C LEU A 86 -10.71 0.85 -1.62
N CYS A 87 -9.40 0.95 -1.43
CA CYS A 87 -8.75 2.21 -1.07
C CYS A 87 -9.10 3.33 -2.07
N ASN A 88 -9.00 3.05 -3.37
CA ASN A 88 -9.36 4.00 -4.42
C ASN A 88 -10.85 4.38 -4.38
N LYS A 89 -11.72 3.47 -3.93
CA LYS A 89 -13.15 3.75 -3.74
C LYS A 89 -13.40 4.66 -2.55
N ILE A 90 -12.69 4.43 -1.44
CA ILE A 90 -12.73 5.32 -0.28
C ILE A 90 -12.27 6.71 -0.67
N LEU A 91 -11.14 6.84 -1.37
CA LEU A 91 -10.60 8.15 -1.78
C LEU A 91 -11.49 8.90 -2.76
N ARG A 92 -12.21 8.21 -3.66
CA ARG A 92 -13.21 8.86 -4.53
C ARG A 92 -14.38 9.45 -3.75
N THR A 93 -14.77 8.80 -2.65
CA THR A 93 -15.93 9.21 -1.85
C THR A 93 -15.54 10.18 -0.74
N SER A 94 -14.33 10.04 -0.21
CA SER A 94 -13.79 10.80 0.91
C SER A 94 -12.28 11.05 0.72
N PRO A 95 -11.88 11.99 -0.15
CA PRO A 95 -10.47 12.30 -0.42
C PRO A 95 -9.68 12.76 0.82
N GLY A 96 -10.36 13.18 1.89
CA GLY A 96 -9.75 13.60 3.16
C GLY A 96 -9.18 12.47 4.01
N ARG A 97 -9.43 11.19 3.68
CA ARG A 97 -9.06 10.04 4.54
C ARG A 97 -7.57 9.71 4.44
N ALA A 98 -6.76 10.41 5.24
CA ALA A 98 -5.31 10.28 5.24
C ALA A 98 -4.84 8.83 5.43
N VAL A 99 -5.43 8.08 6.37
CA VAL A 99 -5.08 6.68 6.67
C VAL A 99 -5.09 5.77 5.44
N VAL A 100 -5.93 6.07 4.44
CA VAL A 100 -6.03 5.29 3.20
C VAL A 100 -4.79 5.45 2.33
N TYR A 101 -4.20 6.65 2.28
CA TYR A 101 -2.93 6.87 1.58
C TYR A 101 -1.81 6.07 2.24
N TYR A 102 -1.76 6.02 3.58
CA TYR A 102 -0.78 5.20 4.28
C TYR A 102 -0.92 3.71 3.93
N LYS A 103 -2.15 3.17 3.92
CA LYS A 103 -2.43 1.79 3.51
C LYS A 103 -2.04 1.52 2.05
N LEU A 104 -2.39 2.40 1.12
CA LEU A 104 -1.96 2.31 -0.27
C LEU A 104 -0.44 2.32 -0.39
N GLY A 105 0.25 3.17 0.37
CA GLY A 105 1.71 3.23 0.42
C GLY A 105 2.32 1.89 0.81
N LYS A 106 1.83 1.30 1.91
CA LYS A 106 2.30 0.00 2.40
C LYS A 106 2.03 -1.14 1.41
N ILE A 107 0.82 -1.22 0.88
CA ILE A 107 0.44 -2.26 -0.08
C ILE A 107 1.27 -2.14 -1.36
N SER A 108 1.47 -0.92 -1.87
CA SER A 108 2.31 -0.67 -3.05
C SER A 108 3.77 -1.03 -2.80
N ALA A 109 4.31 -0.72 -1.61
CA ALA A 109 5.67 -1.10 -1.24
C ALA A 109 5.84 -2.62 -1.17
N ALA A 110 4.89 -3.33 -0.54
CA ALA A 110 4.88 -4.79 -0.46
C ALA A 110 4.84 -5.45 -1.85
N LYS A 111 4.18 -4.82 -2.82
CA LYS A 111 4.15 -5.27 -4.23
C LYS A 111 5.38 -4.88 -5.05
N GLY A 112 6.29 -4.07 -4.51
CA GLY A 112 7.45 -3.54 -5.23
C GLY A 112 7.14 -2.34 -6.13
N PHE A 113 5.95 -1.75 -6.06
CA PHE A 113 5.58 -0.53 -6.77
C PHE A 113 6.10 0.71 -6.03
N LYS A 114 7.42 0.89 -6.05
CA LYS A 114 8.13 1.89 -5.23
C LYS A 114 7.71 3.33 -5.54
N GLY A 115 7.43 3.64 -6.81
CA GLY A 115 6.95 4.96 -7.24
C GLY A 115 5.61 5.30 -6.62
N ASP A 116 4.63 4.40 -6.74
CA ASP A 116 3.30 4.56 -6.16
C ASP A 116 3.37 4.60 -4.63
N ALA A 117 4.19 3.75 -4.02
CA ALA A 117 4.42 3.77 -2.58
C ALA A 117 4.95 5.13 -2.12
N LYS A 118 5.98 5.67 -2.79
CA LYS A 118 6.55 6.99 -2.50
C LYS A 118 5.49 8.09 -2.54
N GLN A 119 4.70 8.14 -3.61
CA GLN A 119 3.66 9.17 -3.76
C GLN A 119 2.63 9.10 -2.62
N ASN A 120 2.16 7.89 -2.28
CA ASN A 120 1.17 7.71 -1.23
C ASN A 120 1.72 8.04 0.18
N PHE A 121 2.98 7.68 0.46
CA PHE A 121 3.63 8.02 1.72
C PHE A 121 3.88 9.52 1.87
N LEU A 122 4.28 10.21 0.79
CA LEU A 122 4.44 11.66 0.78
C LEU A 122 3.09 12.37 1.02
N GLU A 123 2.04 11.94 0.33
CA GLU A 123 0.69 12.48 0.49
C GLU A 123 0.16 12.27 1.92
N TYR A 124 0.39 11.09 2.50
CA TYR A 124 0.05 10.84 3.91
C TYR A 124 0.84 11.76 4.86
N ALA A 125 2.15 11.85 4.68
CA ALA A 125 3.02 12.68 5.52
C ALA A 125 2.64 14.17 5.44
N ASP A 126 2.37 14.68 4.25
CA ASP A 126 1.92 16.05 4.03
C ASP A 126 0.61 16.34 4.76
N ARG A 127 -0.34 15.39 4.74
CA ARG A 127 -1.60 15.50 5.50
C ARG A 127 -1.39 15.51 7.00
N MET A 128 -0.52 14.66 7.52
CA MET A 128 -0.18 14.63 8.95
C MET A 128 0.48 15.93 9.38
N ARG A 129 1.43 16.45 8.59
CA ARG A 129 2.05 17.75 8.83
C ARG A 129 1.01 18.88 8.82
N ASN A 130 0.10 18.91 7.84
CA ASN A 130 -0.96 19.92 7.76
C ASN A 130 -1.96 19.82 8.92
N ALA A 131 -2.11 18.64 9.52
CA ALA A 131 -2.89 18.42 10.74
C ALA A 131 -2.13 18.77 12.03
N GLY A 132 -0.85 19.19 11.93
CA GLY A 132 0.01 19.49 13.07
C GLY A 132 0.70 18.27 13.69
N ASP A 133 0.52 17.07 13.14
CA ASP A 133 1.19 15.85 13.57
C ASP A 133 2.47 15.60 12.78
N GLU A 134 3.45 16.47 13.01
CA GLU A 134 4.77 16.37 12.39
C GLU A 134 5.51 15.07 12.79
N LYS A 135 5.24 14.55 14.00
CA LYS A 135 5.84 13.29 14.46
C LYS A 135 5.41 12.13 13.59
N GLU A 136 4.11 12.02 13.33
CA GLU A 136 3.54 10.97 12.49
C GLU A 136 3.95 11.12 11.02
N SER A 137 4.04 12.35 10.51
CA SER A 137 4.58 12.64 9.17
C SER A 137 5.96 12.00 8.97
N PHE A 138 6.93 12.35 9.83
CA PHE A 138 8.28 11.81 9.72
C PHE A 138 8.36 10.31 10.04
N ARG A 139 7.49 9.79 10.91
CA ARG A 139 7.39 8.34 11.15
C ARG A 139 7.09 7.60 9.85
N ALA A 140 6.11 8.07 9.09
CA ALA A 140 5.72 7.45 7.82
C ALA A 140 6.80 7.57 6.75
N LEU A 141 7.45 8.72 6.61
CA LEU A 141 8.56 8.88 5.66
C LEU A 141 9.74 7.95 5.99
N LYS A 142 10.08 7.81 7.28
CA LYS A 142 11.12 6.85 7.72
C LYS A 142 10.73 5.42 7.41
N GLU A 143 9.46 5.05 7.62
CA GLU A 143 8.96 3.72 7.24
C GLU A 143 9.11 3.47 5.74
N PHE A 144 8.76 4.42 4.87
CA PHE A 144 9.00 4.26 3.43
C PHE A 144 10.48 4.05 3.10
N ALA A 145 11.38 4.83 3.72
CA ALA A 145 12.82 4.67 3.51
C ALA A 145 13.33 3.27 3.96
N GLN A 146 12.71 2.67 4.97
CA GLN A 146 13.01 1.30 5.41
C GLN A 146 12.44 0.25 4.47
N LEU A 147 11.22 0.43 3.98
CA LEU A 147 10.56 -0.48 3.04
C LEU A 147 11.24 -0.47 1.65
N CYS A 148 11.79 0.66 1.24
CA CYS A 148 12.44 0.87 -0.04
C CYS A 148 13.89 1.39 0.15
N PRO A 149 14.82 0.57 0.67
CA PRO A 149 16.15 1.01 1.07
C PRO A 149 17.06 1.44 -0.10
N ASP A 150 16.67 1.11 -1.33
CA ASP A 150 17.39 1.47 -2.55
C ASP A 150 16.99 2.83 -3.16
N GLN A 151 16.03 3.53 -2.54
CA GLN A 151 15.61 4.88 -2.94
C GLN A 151 16.51 5.95 -2.30
N ASP A 152 17.77 6.02 -2.73
CA ASP A 152 18.79 6.93 -2.19
C ASP A 152 18.35 8.39 -2.13
N ASP A 153 17.78 8.89 -3.23
CA ASP A 153 17.32 10.27 -3.35
C ASP A 153 16.23 10.58 -2.31
N PHE A 154 15.36 9.61 -2.02
CA PHE A 154 14.33 9.78 -1.00
C PHE A 154 14.96 9.85 0.40
N ARG A 155 15.93 8.97 0.71
CA ARG A 155 16.61 8.97 2.01
C ARG A 155 17.38 10.27 2.24
N LEU A 156 18.03 10.79 1.20
CA LEU A 156 18.71 12.08 1.26
C LEU A 156 17.72 13.24 1.46
N MET A 157 16.61 13.26 0.73
CA MET A 157 15.53 14.24 0.91
C MET A 157 14.98 14.20 2.35
N LEU A 158 14.74 13.01 2.89
CA LEU A 158 14.27 12.83 4.26
C LEU A 158 15.26 13.36 5.30
N ALA A 159 16.56 13.08 5.13
CA ALA A 159 17.59 13.63 6.01
C ALA A 159 17.61 15.16 6.01
N GLU A 160 17.47 15.78 4.84
CA GLU A 160 17.42 17.24 4.70
C GLU A 160 16.17 17.85 5.35
N GLN A 161 15.01 17.20 5.20
CA GLN A 161 13.78 17.61 5.89
C GLN A 161 13.89 17.47 7.41
N LEU A 162 14.48 16.39 7.90
CA LEU A 162 14.74 16.21 9.34
C LEU A 162 15.69 17.28 9.88
N ARG A 163 16.75 17.61 9.12
CA ARG A 163 17.71 18.67 9.48
C ARG A 163 17.04 20.04 9.58
N SER A 164 16.27 20.42 8.55
CA SER A 164 15.55 21.70 8.53
C SER A 164 14.48 21.81 9.62
N ALA A 165 13.90 20.68 10.07
CA ALA A 165 13.01 20.59 11.23
C ALA A 165 13.75 20.57 12.59
N GLY A 166 15.08 20.69 12.61
CA GLY A 166 15.89 20.64 13.83
C GLY A 166 16.04 19.24 14.46
N ARG A 167 15.58 18.19 13.76
CA ARG A 167 15.69 16.78 14.18
C ARG A 167 17.04 16.20 13.77
N THR A 168 18.10 16.86 14.21
CA THR A 168 19.49 16.61 13.81
C THR A 168 19.92 15.16 14.00
N ALA A 169 19.61 14.55 15.14
CA ALA A 169 19.99 13.16 15.44
C ALA A 169 19.39 12.17 14.43
N GLU A 170 18.13 12.36 14.03
CA GLU A 170 17.46 11.50 13.05
C GLU A 170 17.97 11.75 11.64
N ALA A 171 18.30 13.00 11.29
CA ALA A 171 18.94 13.31 10.02
C ALA A 171 20.30 12.60 9.89
N VAL A 172 21.10 12.61 10.96
CA VAL A 172 22.38 11.90 11.05
C VAL A 172 22.17 10.39 10.87
N GLU A 173 21.17 9.80 11.54
CA GLU A 173 20.84 8.37 11.38
C GLU A 173 20.54 8.01 9.91
N GLN A 174 19.73 8.82 9.22
CA GLN A 174 19.40 8.57 7.82
C GLN A 174 20.63 8.68 6.90
N LEU A 175 21.50 9.65 7.13
CA LEU A 175 22.74 9.82 6.37
C LEU A 175 23.76 8.71 6.66
N GLN A 176 23.84 8.21 7.90
CA GLN A 176 24.69 7.07 8.24
C GLN A 176 24.24 5.79 7.52
N GLN A 177 22.93 5.53 7.46
CA GLN A 177 22.40 4.42 6.67
C GLN A 177 22.73 4.55 5.18
N LEU A 178 22.64 5.78 4.63
CA LEU A 178 23.00 6.04 3.23
C LEU A 178 24.51 5.85 2.99
N TYR A 179 25.36 6.32 3.91
CA TYR A 179 26.81 6.15 3.86
C TYR A 179 27.21 4.68 3.87
N ALA A 180 26.65 3.89 4.81
CA ALA A 180 26.92 2.46 4.91
C ALA A 180 26.51 1.74 3.62
N ARG A 181 25.38 2.11 3.03
CA ARG A 181 24.93 1.57 1.73
C ARG A 181 25.91 1.92 0.61
N TYR A 182 26.31 3.18 0.44
CA TYR A 182 27.27 3.56 -0.60
C TYR A 182 28.62 2.86 -0.45
N THR A 183 29.11 2.73 0.78
CA THR A 183 30.33 1.98 1.08
C THR A 183 30.19 0.52 0.68
N SER A 184 29.06 -0.13 1.02
CA SER A 184 28.79 -1.53 0.65
C SER A 184 28.68 -1.75 -0.87
N LEU A 185 28.31 -0.71 -1.62
CA LEU A 185 28.18 -0.74 -3.08
C LEU A 185 29.48 -0.32 -3.81
N GLY A 186 30.53 0.08 -3.07
CA GLY A 186 31.77 0.62 -3.65
C GLY A 186 31.60 1.98 -4.33
N ARG A 187 30.57 2.75 -3.93
CA ARG A 187 30.28 4.09 -4.45
C ARG A 187 30.99 5.14 -3.60
N ASP A 188 32.32 5.18 -3.71
CA ASP A 188 33.19 5.93 -2.81
C ASP A 188 32.95 7.45 -2.88
N ALA A 189 32.69 7.99 -4.07
CA ALA A 189 32.44 9.42 -4.24
C ALA A 189 31.15 9.86 -3.52
N GLU A 190 30.08 9.08 -3.64
CA GLU A 190 28.83 9.35 -2.94
C GLU A 190 28.94 9.09 -1.44
N ALA A 191 29.73 8.10 -1.02
CA ALA A 191 30.04 7.86 0.39
C ALA A 191 30.79 9.06 1.00
N GLU A 192 31.85 9.55 0.36
CA GLU A 192 32.61 10.73 0.79
C GLU A 192 31.70 11.97 0.91
N ALA A 193 30.89 12.24 -0.13
CA ALA A 193 29.95 13.35 -0.12
C ALA A 193 28.87 13.21 0.97
N THR A 194 28.51 11.98 1.37
CA THR A 194 27.59 11.73 2.48
C THR A 194 28.28 11.94 3.83
N ALA A 195 29.55 11.53 3.96
CA ALA A 195 30.37 11.77 5.14
C ALA A 195 30.64 13.26 5.38
N GLU A 196 30.86 14.05 4.33
CA GLU A 196 30.98 15.50 4.43
C GLU A 196 29.70 16.14 4.97
N ARG A 197 28.53 15.72 4.46
CA ARG A 197 27.23 16.19 4.98
C ARG A 197 27.03 15.80 6.45
N LEU A 198 27.42 14.60 6.85
CA LEU A 198 27.39 14.16 8.23
C LEU A 198 28.23 15.08 9.13
N ARG A 199 29.49 15.32 8.77
CA ARG A 199 30.40 16.19 9.54
C ARG A 199 29.94 17.64 9.60
N ALA A 200 29.26 18.13 8.56
CA ALA A 200 28.69 19.47 8.53
C ALA A 200 27.50 19.64 9.50
N ILE A 201 26.78 18.55 9.80
CA ILE A 201 25.63 18.54 10.71
C ILE A 201 26.08 18.25 12.14
N ASP A 202 26.95 17.24 12.31
CA ASP A 202 27.54 16.85 13.57
C ASP A 202 29.04 16.59 13.36
N PRO A 203 29.92 17.56 13.70
CA PRO A 203 31.37 17.42 13.57
C PRO A 203 31.97 16.30 14.41
N THR A 204 31.24 15.81 15.42
CA THR A 204 31.69 14.74 16.32
C THR A 204 31.19 13.36 15.88
N ALA A 205 30.30 13.29 14.89
CA ALA A 205 29.76 12.04 14.40
C ALA A 205 30.86 11.20 13.74
N THR A 206 31.16 10.05 14.34
CA THR A 206 31.99 9.02 13.72
C THR A 206 31.21 8.39 12.58
N VAL A 207 31.77 8.44 11.38
CA VAL A 207 31.18 7.81 10.20
C VAL A 207 31.51 6.31 10.28
N SER A 208 30.51 5.49 10.58
CA SER A 208 30.67 4.04 10.69
C SER A 208 30.04 3.34 9.50
N SER A 209 30.80 2.46 8.85
CA SER A 209 30.32 1.56 7.79
C SER A 209 29.44 0.42 8.34
N GLU A 210 29.52 0.16 9.64
CA GLU A 210 28.75 -0.87 10.35
C GLU A 210 27.44 -0.29 10.93
N PHE A 211 26.46 0.00 10.08
CA PHE A 211 25.11 0.31 10.55
C PHE A 211 24.30 -0.98 10.69
N SER A 212 24.23 -1.54 11.89
CA SER A 212 23.36 -2.68 12.17
C SER A 212 21.92 -2.21 12.40
N ASN A 213 21.00 -2.57 11.50
CA ASN A 213 19.57 -2.36 11.68
C ASN A 213 19.05 -3.19 12.86
N GLN A 214 19.20 -2.70 14.09
CA GLN A 214 18.62 -3.33 15.28
C GLN A 214 17.07 -3.33 15.26
N ALA A 215 16.44 -2.63 14.32
CA ALA A 215 14.98 -2.60 14.17
C ALA A 215 14.41 -3.79 13.36
N THR A 216 15.23 -4.50 12.57
CA THR A 216 14.73 -5.59 11.70
C THR A 216 14.54 -6.92 12.45
N GLN A 217 15.15 -7.11 13.63
CA GLN A 217 15.08 -8.38 14.36
C GLN A 217 13.91 -8.55 15.35
N ARG A 218 13.02 -7.56 15.54
CA ARG A 218 11.90 -7.70 16.49
C ARG A 218 10.64 -8.35 15.92
N HIS A 219 10.58 -8.62 14.61
CA HIS A 219 9.40 -9.21 13.98
C HIS A 219 9.58 -10.60 13.39
N ASP A 220 10.74 -11.24 13.60
CA ASP A 220 10.89 -12.67 13.33
C ASP A 220 10.69 -13.47 14.62
N LEU A 221 9.43 -13.86 14.80
CA LEU A 221 8.99 -15.12 15.44
C LEU A 221 9.44 -15.36 16.88
N VAL A 222 8.63 -14.89 17.82
CA VAL A 222 8.43 -15.59 19.10
C VAL A 222 7.58 -16.83 18.83
N PHE A 223 8.21 -18.00 18.77
CA PHE A 223 7.59 -19.27 19.14
C PHE A 223 8.42 -19.86 20.28
N LEU A 224 7.91 -19.64 21.50
CA LEU A 224 8.34 -20.32 22.71
C LEU A 224 7.48 -21.59 22.80
N ASP A 225 8.00 -22.70 22.29
CA ASP A 225 7.51 -24.03 22.68
C ASP A 225 8.57 -24.69 23.55
N LEU A 226 8.33 -24.60 24.86
CA LEU A 226 8.94 -25.43 25.88
C LEU A 226 8.23 -26.80 25.86
N ASP A 227 9.02 -27.83 26.13
CA ASP A 227 8.64 -29.21 26.48
C ASP A 227 8.42 -30.21 25.33
N THR A 228 9.47 -30.99 25.02
CA THR A 228 9.38 -32.47 24.93
C THR A 228 10.79 -33.09 24.96
N PRO A 229 11.02 -34.16 25.75
CA PRO A 229 12.36 -34.67 26.02
C PRO A 229 12.88 -35.63 24.92
N GLU A 230 14.19 -35.62 24.78
CA GLU A 230 15.02 -36.51 23.95
C GLU A 230 14.64 -37.99 24.08
N VAL A 231 14.57 -38.69 22.94
CA VAL A 231 14.87 -40.11 22.86
C VAL A 231 15.71 -40.40 21.63
N LEU A 232 16.96 -40.76 21.90
CA LEU A 232 17.91 -41.41 21.01
C LEU A 232 17.35 -42.77 20.53
N GLY A 233 17.40 -43.02 19.23
CA GLY A 233 17.08 -44.34 18.67
C GLY A 233 17.38 -44.43 17.17
N LEU A 234 18.49 -45.08 16.84
CA LEU A 234 18.98 -45.39 15.49
C LEU A 234 17.96 -46.23 14.70
N GLU A 235 17.82 -45.97 13.40
CA GLU A 235 18.23 -46.88 12.31
C GLU A 235 17.98 -46.21 10.94
N ARG A 236 19.03 -46.20 10.11
CA ARG A 236 18.98 -45.80 8.70
C ARG A 236 18.54 -47.01 7.89
N THR A 237 17.42 -46.91 7.17
CA THR A 237 17.13 -47.82 6.06
C THR A 237 16.81 -47.05 4.79
N SER A 238 17.21 -47.70 3.71
CA SER A 238 17.55 -47.21 2.38
C SER A 238 16.39 -46.65 1.56
N LEU A 239 16.78 -45.68 0.72
CA LEU A 239 16.06 -45.10 -0.41
C LEU A 239 15.41 -46.16 -1.32
N ALA A 240 14.13 -45.96 -1.65
CA ALA A 240 13.46 -46.59 -2.78
C ALA A 240 12.94 -45.49 -3.71
N GLU A 241 13.41 -45.49 -4.96
CA GLU A 241 12.96 -44.62 -6.04
C GLU A 241 11.55 -45.01 -6.52
N PRO A 242 10.64 -44.05 -6.80
CA PRO A 242 9.38 -44.36 -7.45
C PRO A 242 9.50 -44.33 -8.98
N THR A 243 9.00 -45.41 -9.59
CA THR A 243 8.87 -45.70 -11.02
C THR A 243 7.97 -44.70 -11.77
N PRO A 244 8.20 -44.39 -13.06
CA PRO A 244 7.39 -43.45 -13.82
C PRO A 244 6.11 -44.12 -14.38
N ALA A 245 4.96 -43.47 -14.19
CA ALA A 245 3.71 -43.79 -14.88
C ALA A 245 3.21 -42.58 -15.69
N ALA A 246 2.86 -42.84 -16.95
CA ALA A 246 2.48 -41.86 -17.98
C ALA A 246 0.93 -41.64 -18.01
N PRO A 247 0.36 -40.94 -19.02
CA PRO A 247 -0.20 -39.60 -18.90
C PRO A 247 -1.75 -39.56 -18.98
N ALA A 248 -2.38 -38.51 -18.47
CA ALA A 248 -3.82 -38.30 -18.69
C ALA A 248 -4.21 -36.80 -18.76
N ALA A 249 -4.71 -36.44 -19.95
CA ALA A 249 -5.84 -35.53 -20.22
C ALA A 249 -5.71 -34.04 -19.84
N GLU A 250 -5.08 -33.28 -20.74
CA GLU A 250 -5.45 -31.89 -21.02
C GLU A 250 -6.76 -31.87 -21.82
N GLN A 251 -7.83 -31.33 -21.26
CA GLN A 251 -8.93 -30.78 -22.03
C GLN A 251 -9.77 -29.75 -21.22
N ALA A 252 -9.89 -28.58 -21.85
CA ALA A 252 -10.99 -27.62 -21.79
C ALA A 252 -11.17 -26.74 -20.54
N LEU A 253 -10.68 -25.50 -20.65
CA LEU A 253 -11.46 -24.31 -20.28
C LEU A 253 -11.11 -23.17 -21.24
N SER A 254 -11.87 -23.14 -22.33
CA SER A 254 -11.94 -22.04 -23.29
C SER A 254 -12.88 -20.94 -22.77
N ALA A 255 -12.56 -19.72 -23.21
CA ALA A 255 -13.43 -18.56 -23.41
C ALA A 255 -13.71 -17.61 -22.22
N LEU A 256 -12.90 -16.54 -22.14
CA LEU A 256 -13.37 -15.18 -21.85
C LEU A 256 -12.94 -14.26 -23.02
N PRO A 257 -13.75 -13.26 -23.42
CA PRO A 257 -13.55 -12.50 -24.65
C PRO A 257 -12.50 -11.40 -24.51
N MET A 258 -11.66 -11.29 -25.55
CA MET A 258 -10.69 -10.21 -25.77
C MET A 258 -11.40 -8.93 -26.21
N LEU A 259 -11.04 -7.80 -25.59
CA LEU A 259 -11.44 -6.47 -26.03
C LEU A 259 -10.57 -6.07 -27.23
N ASP A 260 -11.27 -5.80 -28.34
CA ASP A 260 -10.78 -5.32 -29.62
C ASP A 260 -10.26 -3.88 -29.51
N VAL A 261 -8.98 -3.67 -29.81
CA VAL A 261 -8.37 -2.35 -29.97
C VAL A 261 -8.12 -2.17 -31.46
N GLY A 262 -9.07 -1.55 -32.15
CA GLY A 262 -8.96 -1.22 -33.56
C GLY A 262 -7.93 -0.12 -33.81
N GLU A 263 -6.76 -0.52 -34.32
CA GLU A 263 -5.90 0.34 -35.12
C GLU A 263 -6.31 0.27 -36.60
N SER A 264 -6.56 1.42 -37.21
CA SER A 264 -6.48 1.58 -38.67
C SER A 264 -5.90 2.95 -39.03
N LEU A 265 -4.58 2.92 -39.29
CA LEU A 265 -3.84 3.60 -40.37
C LEU A 265 -4.71 3.72 -41.65
N LEU A 266 -4.64 4.69 -42.57
CA LEU A 266 -3.81 5.84 -42.91
C LEU A 266 -4.61 6.62 -43.98
N ASP A 267 -4.44 7.93 -44.08
CA ASP A 267 -3.98 8.63 -45.31
C ASP A 267 -4.30 10.12 -45.22
N GLY A 268 -3.27 10.93 -45.51
CA GLY A 268 -3.30 12.38 -45.39
C GLY A 268 -3.88 13.10 -46.60
N ASP A 269 -4.13 14.39 -46.44
CA ASP A 269 -3.77 15.37 -47.45
C ASP A 269 -3.59 16.77 -46.85
N ASP A 270 -2.76 17.51 -47.56
CA ASP A 270 -2.15 18.81 -47.36
C ASP A 270 -3.17 19.97 -47.32
N SER A 271 -3.04 20.91 -46.37
CA SER A 271 -3.42 22.31 -46.61
C SER A 271 -2.94 23.29 -45.53
N THR A 272 -1.96 24.06 -45.95
CA THR A 272 -1.48 25.36 -45.46
C THR A 272 -2.56 26.40 -45.10
N ALA A 273 -2.44 27.05 -43.92
CA ALA A 273 -2.57 28.51 -43.75
C ALA A 273 -2.29 28.96 -42.27
N PRO A 274 -1.63 30.11 -42.04
CA PRO A 274 -1.15 30.53 -40.73
C PRO A 274 -2.18 31.36 -39.94
N VAL A 275 -2.21 31.17 -38.61
CA VAL A 275 -2.99 31.99 -37.65
C VAL A 275 -2.20 33.25 -37.28
N PRO A 276 -2.77 34.47 -37.39
CA PRO A 276 -2.08 35.71 -37.02
C PRO A 276 -2.11 35.96 -35.50
N PRO A 277 -1.12 36.68 -34.94
CA PRO A 277 -1.04 36.96 -33.51
C PRO A 277 -2.07 38.03 -33.09
N ARG A 278 -2.75 37.78 -31.96
CA ARG A 278 -3.61 38.77 -31.30
C ARG A 278 -2.77 39.94 -30.80
N ARG A 279 -3.06 41.14 -31.31
CA ARG A 279 -2.51 42.41 -30.81
C ARG A 279 -3.12 42.72 -29.45
N SER A 280 -2.26 42.82 -28.43
CA SER A 280 -2.58 43.47 -27.16
C SER A 280 -2.49 44.99 -27.35
N SER A 281 -3.64 45.64 -27.50
CA SER A 281 -3.76 47.10 -27.41
C SER A 281 -3.78 47.50 -25.93
N VAL A 282 -2.62 47.91 -25.41
CA VAL A 282 -2.55 48.74 -24.20
C VAL A 282 -2.59 50.19 -24.68
N MET A 283 -3.72 50.86 -24.45
CA MET A 283 -3.80 52.32 -24.56
C MET A 283 -3.05 52.96 -23.38
N LEU A 284 -2.14 53.88 -23.71
CA LEU A 284 -1.70 54.96 -22.83
C LEU A 284 -2.71 56.13 -22.93
N ALA A 285 -3.17 56.60 -21.77
CA ALA A 285 -3.60 57.96 -21.38
C ALA A 285 -3.75 57.89 -19.84
N ASP A 286 -3.23 58.75 -18.97
CA ASP A 286 -2.94 60.19 -19.03
C ASP A 286 -1.68 60.55 -18.22
N SER A 287 -0.83 61.43 -18.76
CA SER A 287 -0.24 62.64 -18.15
C SER A 287 0.77 63.27 -19.09
#